data_AF-N6WMX1-F1
#
_entry.id   AF-N6WMX1-F1
#
_cell.length_a   1.000
_cell.length_b   1.000
_cell.length_c   1.000
_cell.angle_alpha   90.00
_cell.angle_beta   90.00
_cell.angle_gamma   90.00
#
_symmetry.space_group_name_H-M   'P 1'
#
loop_
_entity.id
_entity.type
_entity.pdbx_description
1 polymer ?
#
loop_
_entity_poly.entity_id
_entity_poly.type
_entity_poly.pdbx_seq_one_letter_code
_entity_poly.pdbx_strand_id
1 'polypeptide(L)'
;MNRRAFLTGLGGLLALVGFSGYLLPVQGSEKTGITVTKKLRRELAELSDPRFQDYASTLDLETLTDALASKGVVSPEYGVDYERLRALATQEPLIVYHGFYYTPSELELYSLAYLVSGV
;
A
#
# COMPACT_ATOMS: atom_id res chain seq x y z
N MET A 1 -34.38 -23.64 5.17
CA MET A 1 -34.74 -22.62 4.16
C MET A 1 -33.53 -21.75 3.89
N ASN A 2 -33.06 -21.75 2.64
CA ASN A 2 -31.81 -21.14 2.18
C ASN A 2 -32.04 -19.71 1.67
N ARG A 3 -31.21 -18.78 2.14
CA ARG A 3 -31.28 -17.31 1.96
C ARG A 3 -30.66 -16.83 0.63
N ARG A 4 -30.35 -17.74 -0.28
CA ARG A 4 -29.53 -17.49 -1.49
C ARG A 4 -30.34 -17.30 -2.78
N ALA A 5 -31.66 -17.12 -2.69
CA ALA A 5 -32.54 -17.04 -3.86
C ALA A 5 -33.09 -15.62 -4.17
N PHE A 6 -32.65 -14.57 -3.46
CA PHE A 6 -33.28 -13.24 -3.56
C PHE A 6 -32.55 -12.23 -4.46
N LEU A 7 -31.45 -12.60 -5.12
CA LEU A 7 -30.64 -11.65 -5.91
C LEU A 7 -30.58 -11.95 -7.41
N THR A 8 -31.43 -12.84 -7.90
CA THR A 8 -31.45 -13.28 -9.30
C THR A 8 -32.76 -12.88 -10.00
N GLY A 9 -33.13 -11.60 -9.93
CA GLY A 9 -34.33 -11.14 -10.61
C GLY A 9 -34.50 -9.64 -10.63
N LEU A 10 -33.79 -8.95 -11.52
CA LEU A 10 -34.24 -7.76 -12.26
C LEU A 10 -33.06 -7.19 -13.05
N GLY A 11 -32.75 -7.86 -14.16
CA GLY A 11 -31.97 -7.26 -15.23
C GLY A 11 -32.85 -6.38 -16.10
N GLY A 12 -32.27 -5.28 -16.59
CA GLY A 12 -32.62 -4.72 -17.90
C GLY A 12 -33.58 -3.54 -17.92
N LEU A 13 -33.11 -2.49 -18.61
CA LEU A 13 -33.85 -1.34 -19.17
C LEU A 13 -34.16 -0.18 -18.22
N LEU A 14 -33.28 0.83 -18.23
CA LEU A 14 -33.57 2.12 -18.89
C LEU A 14 -32.35 3.04 -18.85
N ALA A 15 -32.02 3.60 -20.02
CA ALA A 15 -30.94 4.54 -20.24
C ALA A 15 -31.34 5.97 -19.84
N LEU A 16 -30.30 6.78 -19.54
CA LEU A 16 -30.24 8.24 -19.60
C LEU A 16 -31.12 9.03 -18.60
N VAL A 17 -30.46 9.68 -17.64
CA VAL A 17 -30.29 11.15 -17.53
C VAL A 17 -29.92 11.49 -16.07
N GLY A 18 -28.74 12.07 -15.88
CA GLY A 18 -28.54 13.13 -14.89
C GLY A 18 -28.05 12.75 -13.48
N PHE A 19 -26.97 13.43 -13.10
CA PHE A 19 -26.47 13.69 -11.75
C PHE A 19 -25.64 12.61 -11.03
N SER A 20 -24.32 12.79 -11.17
CA SER A 20 -23.43 13.11 -10.04
C SER A 20 -23.33 12.10 -8.90
N GLY A 21 -22.30 11.27 -8.95
CA GLY A 21 -21.76 10.57 -7.80
C GLY A 21 -20.63 9.67 -8.24
N TYR A 22 -19.39 10.18 -8.15
CA TYR A 22 -18.14 9.56 -8.58
C TYR A 22 -18.06 8.07 -8.23
N LEU A 23 -18.40 7.21 -9.20
CA LEU A 23 -17.90 5.85 -9.26
C LEU A 23 -16.44 5.96 -9.71
N LEU A 24 -15.53 5.94 -8.73
CA LEU A 24 -14.12 5.74 -9.00
C LEU A 24 -13.99 4.47 -9.85
N PRO A 25 -13.33 4.53 -11.01
CA PRO A 25 -12.99 3.32 -11.73
C PRO A 25 -12.06 2.53 -10.82
N VAL A 26 -12.45 1.30 -10.50
CA VAL A 26 -11.49 0.26 -10.13
C VAL A 26 -10.59 0.11 -11.35
N GLN A 27 -9.53 0.92 -11.39
CA GLN A 27 -8.38 0.67 -12.24
C GLN A 27 -7.90 -0.71 -11.80
N GLY A 28 -8.09 -1.69 -12.67
CA GLY A 28 -7.31 -2.91 -12.58
C GLY A 28 -5.86 -2.46 -12.54
N SER A 29 -5.19 -2.71 -11.42
CA SER A 29 -3.75 -2.61 -11.34
C SER A 29 -3.19 -3.56 -12.38
N GLU A 30 -2.93 -3.03 -13.58
CA GLU A 30 -1.74 -3.47 -14.30
C GLU A 30 -0.62 -3.41 -13.26
N LYS A 31 -0.01 -4.55 -12.98
CA LYS A 31 1.24 -4.63 -12.22
C LYS A 31 2.33 -3.96 -13.05
N THR A 32 2.26 -2.64 -13.19
CA THR A 32 3.42 -1.82 -13.48
C THR A 32 4.19 -1.76 -12.17
N GLY A 33 5.11 -2.72 -12.00
CA GLY A 33 6.02 -2.77 -10.86
C GLY A 33 6.61 -1.38 -10.65
N ILE A 34 6.43 -0.87 -9.44
CA ILE A 34 6.72 0.54 -9.16
C ILE A 34 8.22 0.72 -9.13
N THR A 35 8.73 1.47 -10.12
CA THR A 35 10.16 1.77 -10.19
C THR A 35 10.50 2.81 -9.14
N VAL A 36 11.37 2.45 -8.20
CA VAL A 36 11.87 3.36 -7.16
C VAL A 36 12.70 4.48 -7.82
N THR A 37 12.12 5.68 -7.89
CA THR A 37 12.78 6.84 -8.49
C THR A 37 13.94 7.33 -7.62
N LYS A 38 14.86 8.11 -8.21
CA LYS A 38 15.98 8.71 -7.47
C LYS A 38 15.52 9.59 -6.29
N LYS A 39 14.37 10.27 -6.44
CA LYS A 39 13.77 11.07 -5.36
C LYS A 39 13.30 10.17 -4.22
N LEU A 40 12.46 9.17 -4.54
CA LEU A 40 11.94 8.22 -3.54
C LEU A 40 13.09 7.47 -2.84
N ARG A 41 14.10 7.02 -3.59
CA ARG A 41 15.31 6.40 -3.04
C ARG A 41 15.99 7.27 -2.00
N ARG A 42 16.11 8.58 -2.24
CA ARG A 42 16.75 9.50 -1.29
C ARG A 42 15.94 9.65 0.00
N GLU A 43 14.62 9.81 -0.11
CA GLU A 43 13.74 9.90 1.07
C GLU A 43 13.76 8.59 1.88
N LEU A 44 13.72 7.45 1.19
CA LEU A 44 13.85 6.13 1.81
C LEU A 44 15.23 5.94 2.47
N ALA A 45 16.30 6.49 1.91
CA ALA A 45 17.63 6.39 2.51
C ALA A 45 17.74 7.10 3.87
N GLU A 46 16.97 8.16 4.09
CA GLU A 46 16.90 8.84 5.39
C GLU A 46 16.19 7.98 6.45
N LEU A 47 15.36 7.03 6.03
CA LEU A 47 14.62 6.11 6.91
C LEU A 47 15.34 4.76 7.10
N SER A 48 16.42 4.52 6.37
CA SER A 48 17.13 3.24 6.41
C SER A 48 17.81 3.05 7.76
N ASP A 49 17.43 1.99 8.46
CA ASP A 49 18.02 1.61 9.74
C ASP A 49 18.43 0.12 9.72
N PRO A 50 19.69 -0.22 10.07
CA PRO A 50 20.19 -1.58 10.08
C PRO A 50 19.36 -2.58 10.92
N ARG A 51 18.60 -2.11 11.91
CA ARG A 51 17.72 -2.97 12.72
C ARG A 51 16.63 -3.66 11.91
N PHE A 52 16.29 -3.14 10.73
CA PHE A 52 15.30 -3.77 9.86
C PHE A 52 15.92 -4.75 8.85
N GLN A 53 17.24 -4.96 8.87
CA GLN A 53 17.93 -5.88 7.96
C GLN A 53 17.33 -7.29 7.98
N ASP A 54 17.13 -7.85 9.17
CA ASP A 54 16.66 -9.23 9.32
C ASP A 54 15.27 -9.40 8.70
N TYR A 55 14.35 -8.48 9.01
CA TYR A 55 13.00 -8.47 8.42
C TYR A 55 13.05 -8.23 6.91
N ALA A 56 13.80 -7.22 6.47
CA ALA A 56 13.97 -6.86 5.07
C ALA A 56 14.54 -8.00 4.23
N SER A 57 15.49 -8.79 4.75
CA SER A 57 16.15 -9.88 4.03
C SER A 57 15.21 -11.00 3.59
N THR A 58 14.04 -11.11 4.21
CA THR A 58 13.01 -12.10 3.87
C THR A 58 12.03 -11.61 2.80
N LEU A 59 12.13 -10.34 2.41
CA LEU A 59 11.19 -9.67 1.54
C LEU A 59 11.82 -9.36 0.18
N ASP A 60 10.97 -9.31 -0.82
CA ASP A 60 11.33 -8.88 -2.16
C ASP A 60 11.04 -7.39 -2.35
N LEU A 61 12.00 -6.65 -2.92
CA LEU A 61 11.91 -5.19 -3.05
C LEU A 61 10.74 -4.75 -3.94
N GLU A 62 10.49 -5.45 -5.05
CA GLU A 62 9.40 -5.13 -5.97
C GLU A 62 8.05 -5.39 -5.30
N THR A 63 7.90 -6.56 -4.68
CA THR A 63 6.70 -6.94 -3.93
C THR A 63 6.37 -5.95 -2.81
N LEU A 64 7.39 -5.50 -2.07
CA LEU A 64 7.24 -4.57 -0.97
C LEU A 64 6.88 -3.15 -1.44
N THR A 65 7.51 -2.71 -2.54
CA THR A 65 7.21 -1.40 -3.15
C THR A 65 5.77 -1.37 -3.68
N ASP A 66 5.34 -2.42 -4.38
CA ASP A 66 3.98 -2.55 -4.88
C ASP A 66 2.95 -2.61 -3.74
N ALA A 67 3.25 -3.35 -2.66
CA ALA A 67 2.39 -3.42 -1.49
C ALA A 67 2.18 -2.04 -0.85
N LEU A 68 3.26 -1.31 -0.57
CA LEU A 68 3.19 0.02 0.04
C LEU A 68 2.52 1.04 -0.88
N ALA A 69 2.72 0.94 -2.19
CA ALA A 69 2.07 1.83 -3.12
C ALA A 69 0.59 1.54 -3.31
N SER A 70 0.18 0.26 -3.27
CA SER A 70 -1.24 -0.12 -3.29
C SER A 70 -1.99 0.44 -2.06
N LYS A 71 -1.29 0.61 -0.94
CA LYS A 71 -1.77 1.28 0.28
C LYS A 71 -1.72 2.81 0.20
N GLY A 72 -1.05 3.36 -0.81
CA GLY A 72 -0.81 4.80 -1.00
C GLY A 72 0.29 5.37 -0.11
N VAL A 73 1.13 4.53 0.51
CA VAL A 73 2.21 4.96 1.40
C VAL A 73 3.42 5.46 0.63
N VAL A 74 3.68 4.89 -0.55
CA VAL A 74 4.78 5.32 -1.42
C VAL A 74 4.29 5.59 -2.84
N SER A 75 4.89 6.60 -3.47
CA SER A 75 4.65 6.95 -4.87
C SER A 75 5.96 7.36 -5.55
N PRO A 76 6.22 6.93 -6.79
CA PRO A 76 7.34 7.41 -7.61
C PRO A 76 7.43 8.93 -7.71
N GLU A 77 6.28 9.59 -7.82
CA GLU A 77 6.15 11.01 -8.10
C GLU A 77 6.21 11.83 -6.81
N TYR A 78 5.42 11.40 -5.81
CA TYR A 78 5.20 12.17 -4.60
C TYR A 78 6.15 11.84 -3.46
N GLY A 79 6.75 10.64 -3.45
CA GLY A 79 7.62 10.18 -2.36
C GLY A 79 6.85 9.36 -1.34
N VAL A 80 7.22 9.48 -0.06
CA VAL A 80 6.52 8.82 1.05
C VAL A 80 5.36 9.70 1.56
N ASP A 81 4.15 9.14 1.64
CA ASP A 81 2.98 9.79 2.23
C ASP A 81 2.84 9.43 3.73
N TYR A 82 3.38 10.29 4.58
CA TYR A 82 3.36 10.13 6.02
C TYR A 82 1.97 10.30 6.65
N GLU A 83 1.08 11.09 6.03
CA GLU A 83 -0.29 11.24 6.53
C GLU A 83 -1.09 9.97 6.24
N ARG A 84 -0.87 9.35 5.08
CA ARG A 84 -1.44 8.03 4.76
C ARG A 84 -0.90 6.96 5.70
N LEU A 85 0.41 6.95 5.96
CA LEU A 85 1.01 6.03 6.93
C LEU A 85 0.41 6.20 8.33
N ARG A 86 0.26 7.44 8.82
CA ARG A 86 -0.37 7.73 10.12
C ARG A 86 -1.83 7.28 10.16
N ALA A 87 -2.58 7.48 9.08
CA ALA A 87 -3.96 7.02 9.00
C ALA A 87 -4.05 5.49 9.11
N LEU A 88 -3.18 4.76 8.41
CA LEU A 88 -3.09 3.29 8.51
C LEU A 88 -2.65 2.84 9.90
N ALA A 89 -1.76 3.57 10.56
CA ALA A 89 -1.28 3.24 11.89
C ALA A 89 -2.41 3.16 12.94
N THR A 90 -3.53 3.86 12.70
CA THR A 90 -4.74 3.80 13.56
C THR A 90 -5.65 2.60 13.28
N GLN A 91 -5.46 1.92 12.14
CA GLN A 91 -6.33 0.87 11.62
C GLN A 91 -5.66 -0.51 11.67
N GLU A 92 -4.33 -0.53 11.67
CA GLU A 92 -3.56 -1.76 11.68
C GLU A 92 -3.21 -2.23 13.10
N PRO A 93 -3.15 -3.55 13.33
CA PRO A 93 -2.70 -4.07 14.62
C PRO A 93 -1.21 -3.77 14.84
N LEU A 94 -0.83 -3.55 16.10
CA LEU A 94 0.57 -3.38 16.45
C LEU A 94 1.30 -4.74 16.50
N ILE A 95 2.50 -4.76 15.95
CA ILE A 95 3.46 -5.87 15.95
C ILE A 95 4.68 -5.42 16.75
N VAL A 96 5.21 -6.32 17.57
CA VAL A 96 6.46 -6.06 18.30
C VAL A 96 7.64 -6.51 17.45
N TYR A 97 8.56 -5.59 17.18
CA TYR A 97 9.82 -5.86 16.47
C TYR A 97 10.97 -5.18 17.22
N HIS A 98 12.02 -5.94 17.55
CA HIS A 98 13.13 -5.50 18.42
C HIS A 98 12.71 -4.73 19.69
N GLY A 99 11.59 -5.12 20.32
CA GLY A 99 11.11 -4.51 21.56
C GLY A 99 10.35 -3.19 21.39
N PHE A 100 10.11 -2.75 20.15
CA PHE A 100 9.27 -1.59 19.84
C PHE A 100 8.00 -2.03 19.12
N TYR A 101 6.95 -1.21 19.24
CA TYR A 101 5.68 -1.44 18.55
C TYR A 101 5.68 -0.71 17.21
N TYR A 102 5.29 -1.44 16.17
CA TYR A 102 5.14 -0.94 14.82
C TYR A 102 3.84 -1.47 14.23
N THR A 103 3.28 -0.73 13.29
CA THR A 103 2.28 -1.28 12.39
C THR A 103 2.93 -2.05 11.22
N PRO A 104 2.22 -3.00 10.61
CA PRO A 104 2.65 -3.67 9.39
C PRO A 104 3.19 -2.70 8.32
N SER A 105 2.47 -1.62 8.04
CA SER A 105 2.87 -0.65 7.02
C SER A 105 4.13 0.14 7.41
N GLU A 106 4.34 0.43 8.70
CA GLU A 106 5.59 1.04 9.17
C GLU A 106 6.77 0.07 9.03
N LEU A 107 6.60 -1.19 9.43
CA LEU A 107 7.64 -2.22 9.27
C LEU A 107 8.02 -2.42 7.81
N GLU A 108 7.02 -2.51 6.94
CA GLU A 108 7.22 -2.60 5.50
C GLU A 108 7.99 -1.40 4.96
N LEU A 109 7.63 -0.17 5.38
CA LEU A 109 8.32 1.05 4.93
C LEU A 109 9.78 1.09 5.35
N TYR A 110 10.08 0.81 6.63
CA TYR A 110 11.47 0.79 7.11
C TYR A 110 12.30 -0.33 6.47
N SER A 111 11.66 -1.45 6.17
CA SER A 111 12.32 -2.55 5.48
C SER A 111 12.60 -2.21 4.02
N LEU A 112 11.66 -1.54 3.34
CA LEU A 112 11.88 -1.01 2.00
C LEU A 112 13.02 0.01 1.99
N ALA A 113 13.05 0.89 2.98
CA ALA A 113 14.11 1.87 3.17
C ALA A 113 15.50 1.21 3.27
N TYR A 114 15.61 0.15 4.07
CA TYR A 114 16.84 -0.64 4.18
C TYR A 114 17.24 -1.26 2.84
N LEU A 115 16.32 -1.95 2.16
CA LEU A 115 16.60 -2.63 0.88
C LEU A 115 17.04 -1.65 -0.22
N VAL A 116 16.45 -0.46 -0.26
CA VAL A 116 16.75 0.57 -1.25
C VAL A 116 18.07 1.29 -0.99
N SER A 117 18.56 1.26 0.24
CA SER A 117 19.80 1.94 0.68
C SER A 117 21.01 1.00 0.76
N GLY A 118 20.77 -0.30 0.93
CA GLY A 118 21.79 -1.35 0.88
C GLY A 118 22.21 -1.77 -0.52
N VAL A 119 21.62 -1.18 -1.57
CA VAL A 119 21.93 -1.38 -3.00
C VAL A 119 22.58 -0.14 -3.60
#